data_AF-A0A814RST4-F1
#
_entry.id   AF-A0A814RST4-F1
#
_cell.length_a   1.000
_cell.length_b   1.000
_cell.length_c   1.000
_cell.angle_alpha   90.00
_cell.angle_beta   90.00
_cell.angle_gamma   90.00
#
_symmetry.space_group_name_H-M   'P 1'
#
loop_
_entity.id
_entity.type
_entity.pdbx_description
1 polymer ?
#
loop_
_entity_poly.entity_id
_entity_poly.type
_entity_poly.pdbx_seq_one_letter_code
_entity_poly.pdbx_strand_id
1 'polypeptide(L)'
;MLADSDTIPLLVVDGSHYEIGYKIGETFRERIHLRIKLDLTLQTLFEFVKTDFCQQLYAEYVAAIRSVYPWYYDEMKGTSDGSQLSLDQILCLNFQNETKMGLRRSKEKENGSIGCSTVLLNRDNEYSILHNEDASSSLFNVAYLIVATINEQTYADQNFTCPKEKFISYCYAGTIPGNAFSANVHGLVFTLNGLYPNYLTRSKLPRQIMNRVLLSISTVDELDHLLSSQPTAFGFSVNVGFYHQKRQRCLLNYEVGPKKDKDLGTLE
;
A
#
# COMPACT_ATOMS: atom_id res chain seq x y z
N MET A 1 11.18 -23.31 7.19
CA MET A 1 9.86 -22.89 7.72
C MET A 1 10.15 -21.87 8.78
N LEU A 2 9.56 -20.68 8.69
CA LEU A 2 9.43 -19.84 9.89
C LEU A 2 8.65 -20.69 10.90
N ALA A 3 9.13 -20.77 12.14
CA ALA A 3 8.46 -21.58 13.16
C ALA A 3 6.96 -21.23 13.21
N ASP A 4 6.11 -22.25 13.34
CA ASP A 4 4.68 -22.08 13.61
C ASP A 4 4.56 -21.26 14.89
N SER A 5 4.32 -19.96 14.69
CA SER A 5 4.14 -18.99 15.74
C SER A 5 2.65 -18.68 15.72
N ASP A 6 1.96 -19.01 16.81
CA ASP A 6 0.55 -18.63 17.05
C ASP A 6 0.36 -17.10 17.19
N THR A 7 1.38 -16.31 16.85
CA THR A 7 1.41 -14.85 16.97
C THR A 7 1.83 -14.20 15.65
N ILE A 8 1.21 -13.05 15.36
CA ILE A 8 1.64 -12.15 14.29
C ILE A 8 2.79 -11.31 14.87
N PRO A 9 4.01 -11.35 14.29
CA PRO A 9 5.12 -10.56 14.81
C PRO A 9 4.83 -9.06 14.76
N LEU A 10 5.32 -8.33 15.76
CA LEU A 10 5.24 -6.88 15.84
C LEU A 10 6.64 -6.29 15.83
N LEU A 11 6.88 -5.31 14.97
CA LEU A 11 8.09 -4.50 14.96
C LEU A 11 7.74 -3.05 15.35
N VAL A 12 8.41 -2.52 16.37
CA VAL A 12 8.33 -1.10 16.75
C VAL A 12 9.56 -0.38 16.21
N VAL A 13 9.36 0.67 15.41
CA VAL A 13 10.43 1.38 14.71
C VAL A 13 10.24 2.90 14.75
N ASP A 14 11.35 3.62 14.71
CA ASP A 14 11.44 5.08 14.68
C ASP A 14 12.55 5.48 13.71
N GLY A 15 12.33 6.51 12.90
CA GLY A 15 13.33 7.00 11.95
C GLY A 15 12.73 7.75 10.75
N SER A 16 13.57 8.01 9.77
CA SER A 16 13.14 8.41 8.42
C SER A 16 12.45 7.24 7.70
N HIS A 17 11.76 7.55 6.60
CA HIS A 17 11.15 6.53 5.74
C HIS A 17 12.17 5.49 5.25
N TYR A 18 13.36 5.91 4.84
CA TYR A 18 14.42 4.99 4.42
C TYR A 18 14.85 4.07 5.56
N GLU A 19 15.13 4.62 6.75
CA GLU A 19 15.59 3.84 7.90
C GLU A 19 14.53 2.82 8.36
N ILE A 20 13.26 3.23 8.37
CA ILE A 20 12.14 2.34 8.69
C ILE A 20 12.01 1.24 7.64
N GLY A 21 12.06 1.59 6.35
CA GLY A 21 12.10 0.61 5.25
C GLY A 21 13.24 -0.39 5.42
N TYR A 22 14.46 0.11 5.68
CA TYR A 22 15.64 -0.72 5.93
C TYR A 22 15.42 -1.66 7.10
N LYS A 23 14.90 -1.16 8.23
CA LYS A 23 14.69 -1.98 9.41
C LYS A 23 13.61 -3.04 9.21
N ILE A 24 12.53 -2.73 8.50
CA ILE A 24 11.50 -3.69 8.10
C ILE A 24 12.12 -4.77 7.21
N GLY A 25 12.86 -4.37 6.17
CA GLY A 25 13.53 -5.28 5.25
C GLY A 25 14.53 -6.20 5.94
N GLU A 26 15.34 -5.67 6.86
CA GLU A 26 16.32 -6.43 7.65
C GLU A 26 15.62 -7.41 8.59
N THR A 27 14.64 -6.93 9.36
CA THR A 27 13.98 -7.72 10.41
C THR A 27 13.13 -8.84 9.82
N PHE A 28 12.44 -8.57 8.71
CA PHE A 28 11.51 -9.51 8.09
C PHE A 28 12.04 -10.12 6.80
N ARG A 29 13.35 -10.04 6.54
CA ARG A 29 14.00 -10.60 5.34
C ARG A 29 13.49 -11.99 4.98
N GLU A 30 13.57 -12.92 5.93
CA GLU A 30 13.15 -14.31 5.72
C GLU A 30 11.66 -14.43 5.35
N ARG A 31 10.78 -13.58 5.90
CA ARG A 31 9.35 -13.54 5.55
C ARG A 31 9.13 -13.04 4.13
N ILE A 32 9.86 -11.99 3.72
CA ILE A 32 9.77 -11.41 2.38
C ILE A 32 10.24 -12.42 1.34
N HIS A 33 11.41 -13.03 1.55
CA HIS A 33 11.93 -14.09 0.69
C HIS A 33 11.01 -15.31 0.65
N LEU A 34 10.42 -15.70 1.79
CA LEU A 34 9.45 -16.80 1.84
C LEU A 34 8.17 -16.46 1.07
N ARG A 35 7.63 -15.24 1.17
CA ARG A 35 6.49 -14.79 0.34
C ARG A 35 6.80 -14.97 -1.14
N ILE A 36 7.98 -14.49 -1.58
CA ILE A 36 8.42 -14.61 -2.96
C ILE A 36 8.49 -16.07 -3.41
N LYS A 37 8.98 -16.96 -2.54
CA LYS A 37 9.05 -18.40 -2.81
C LYS A 37 7.67 -19.06 -2.90
N LEU A 38 6.71 -18.62 -2.09
CA LEU A 38 5.37 -19.22 -1.98
C LEU A 38 4.37 -18.68 -3.01
N ASP A 39 4.46 -17.40 -3.36
CA ASP A 39 3.59 -16.79 -4.38
C ASP A 39 4.15 -17.08 -5.78
N LEU A 40 3.68 -18.18 -6.37
CA LEU A 40 4.10 -18.65 -7.69
C LEU A 40 3.82 -17.63 -8.82
N THR A 41 2.96 -16.64 -8.59
CA THR A 41 2.67 -15.60 -9.59
C THR A 41 3.79 -14.56 -9.68
N LEU A 42 4.57 -14.36 -8.61
CA LEU A 42 5.62 -13.33 -8.56
C LEU A 42 6.76 -13.59 -9.52
N GLN A 43 7.10 -14.86 -9.80
CA GLN A 43 8.16 -15.16 -10.77
C GLN A 43 7.80 -14.65 -12.17
N THR A 44 6.56 -14.88 -12.61
CA THR A 44 6.05 -14.35 -13.88
C THR A 44 6.04 -12.83 -13.91
N LEU A 45 5.66 -12.19 -12.79
CA LEU A 45 5.67 -10.74 -12.69
C LEU A 45 7.10 -10.18 -12.73
N PHE A 46 8.07 -10.80 -12.08
CA PHE A 46 9.47 -10.39 -12.13
C PHE A 46 10.09 -10.52 -13.52
N GLU A 47 9.70 -11.51 -14.32
CA GLU A 47 10.11 -11.57 -15.72
C GLU A 47 9.45 -10.46 -16.55
N PHE A 48 8.19 -10.15 -16.31
CA PHE A 48 7.50 -9.06 -16.98
C PHE A 48 8.11 -7.69 -16.68
N VAL A 49 8.56 -7.47 -15.44
CA VAL A 49 9.25 -6.25 -15.01
C VAL A 49 10.50 -5.98 -15.83
N LYS A 50 11.16 -6.99 -16.40
CA LYS A 50 12.35 -6.81 -17.25
C LYS A 50 12.04 -6.35 -18.67
N THR A 51 10.76 -6.34 -19.08
CA THR A 51 10.37 -5.88 -20.42
C THR A 51 10.45 -4.36 -20.53
N ASP A 52 10.80 -3.84 -21.71
CA ASP A 52 10.86 -2.39 -21.97
C ASP A 52 9.53 -1.68 -21.62
N PHE A 53 8.41 -2.35 -21.90
CA PHE A 53 7.08 -1.83 -21.56
C PHE A 53 6.90 -1.65 -20.05
N CYS A 54 7.25 -2.65 -19.24
CA CYS A 54 7.07 -2.57 -17.79
C CYS A 54 8.08 -1.63 -17.13
N GLN A 55 9.33 -1.61 -17.62
CA GLN A 55 10.35 -0.64 -17.17
C GLN A 55 9.88 0.80 -17.41
N GLN A 56 9.31 1.09 -18.60
CA GLN A 56 8.73 2.40 -18.89
C GLN A 56 7.55 2.75 -17.96
N LEU A 57 6.67 1.78 -17.70
CA LEU A 57 5.55 1.95 -16.78
C LEU A 57 6.03 2.25 -15.34
N TYR A 58 7.06 1.54 -14.86
CA TYR A 58 7.64 1.76 -13.54
C TYR A 58 8.34 3.11 -13.44
N ALA A 59 9.06 3.53 -14.49
CA ALA A 59 9.66 4.85 -14.54
C ALA A 59 8.61 5.96 -14.40
N GLU A 60 7.46 5.81 -15.05
CA GLU A 60 6.32 6.75 -14.92
C GLU A 60 5.75 6.80 -13.50
N TYR A 61 5.60 5.65 -12.84
CA TYR A 61 5.15 5.59 -11.45
C TYR A 61 6.17 6.16 -10.48
N VAL A 62 7.44 5.82 -10.63
CA VAL A 62 8.52 6.38 -9.80
C VAL A 62 8.60 7.89 -9.98
N ALA A 63 8.44 8.41 -11.20
CA ALA A 63 8.38 9.85 -11.45
C ALA A 63 7.19 10.51 -10.74
N ALA A 64 6.00 9.91 -10.81
CA ALA A 64 4.81 10.40 -10.11
C ALA A 64 4.96 10.36 -8.58
N ILE A 65 5.61 9.34 -8.03
CA ILE A 65 5.88 9.25 -6.59
C ILE A 65 6.86 10.33 -6.17
N ARG A 66 7.98 10.47 -6.90
CA ARG A 66 9.02 11.45 -6.56
C ARG A 66 8.53 12.90 -6.67
N SER A 67 7.53 13.18 -7.50
CA SER A 67 6.98 14.53 -7.64
C SER A 67 5.99 14.94 -6.55
N VAL A 68 5.49 14.01 -5.74
CA VAL A 68 4.48 14.31 -4.70
C VAL A 68 4.90 13.80 -3.32
N TYR A 69 5.42 12.58 -3.25
CA TYR A 69 5.75 11.87 -2.02
C TYR A 69 7.09 11.11 -2.14
N PRO A 70 8.22 11.82 -2.36
CA PRO A 70 9.51 11.17 -2.61
C PRO A 70 9.96 10.21 -1.51
N TRP A 71 9.54 10.45 -0.26
CA TRP A 71 9.87 9.61 0.88
C TRP A 71 9.31 8.18 0.80
N TYR A 72 8.20 7.93 0.09
CA TYR A 72 7.72 6.55 -0.09
C TYR A 72 8.59 5.75 -1.06
N TYR A 73 9.25 6.43 -2.01
CA TYR A 73 10.28 5.78 -2.81
C TYR A 73 11.49 5.40 -1.93
N ASP A 74 11.89 6.29 -1.01
CA ASP A 74 12.97 6.02 -0.08
C ASP A 74 12.63 4.86 0.89
N GLU A 75 11.37 4.74 1.33
CA GLU A 75 10.89 3.59 2.14
C GLU A 75 10.99 2.26 1.40
N MET A 76 10.58 2.23 0.11
CA MET A 76 10.75 1.06 -0.75
C MET A 76 12.24 0.75 -0.99
N LYS A 77 13.07 1.77 -1.20
CA LYS A 77 14.51 1.61 -1.36
C LYS A 77 15.16 1.03 -0.09
N GLY A 78 14.83 1.58 1.08
CA GLY A 78 15.28 1.04 2.37
C GLY A 78 14.88 -0.42 2.51
N THR A 79 13.61 -0.75 2.22
CA THR A 79 13.12 -2.14 2.24
C THR A 79 13.93 -3.05 1.32
N SER A 80 14.29 -2.59 0.12
CA SER A 80 15.18 -3.30 -0.81
C SER A 80 16.53 -3.60 -0.17
N ASP A 81 17.19 -2.57 0.36
CA ASP A 81 18.53 -2.66 0.91
C ASP A 81 18.56 -3.57 2.16
N GLY A 82 17.56 -3.44 3.05
CA GLY A 82 17.45 -4.28 4.24
C GLY A 82 17.09 -5.73 3.95
N SER A 83 16.21 -5.98 2.98
CA SER A 83 15.78 -7.33 2.58
C SER A 83 16.76 -8.03 1.63
N GLN A 84 17.76 -7.32 1.11
CA GLN A 84 18.70 -7.83 0.12
C GLN A 84 18.00 -8.34 -1.16
N LEU A 85 16.91 -7.69 -1.54
CA LEU A 85 16.23 -7.89 -2.82
C LEU A 85 16.55 -6.72 -3.75
N SER A 86 16.38 -6.92 -5.05
CA SER A 86 16.52 -5.80 -5.98
C SER A 86 15.36 -4.81 -5.81
N LEU A 87 15.63 -3.55 -6.15
CA LEU A 87 14.60 -2.51 -6.05
C LEU A 87 13.40 -2.86 -6.95
N ASP A 88 13.64 -3.40 -8.15
CA ASP A 88 12.60 -3.85 -9.07
C ASP A 88 11.68 -4.92 -8.45
N GLN A 89 12.22 -5.83 -7.64
CA GLN A 89 11.42 -6.82 -6.93
C GLN A 89 10.54 -6.16 -5.87
N ILE A 90 11.07 -5.21 -5.09
CA ILE A 90 10.29 -4.48 -4.09
C ILE A 90 9.22 -3.58 -4.75
N LEU A 91 9.57 -2.88 -5.83
CA LEU A 91 8.61 -2.10 -6.61
C LEU A 91 7.50 -3.01 -7.15
N CYS A 92 7.85 -4.21 -7.62
CA CYS A 92 6.86 -5.19 -8.08
C CYS A 92 5.93 -5.70 -6.97
N LEU A 93 6.44 -5.93 -5.76
CA LEU A 93 5.60 -6.26 -4.61
C LEU A 93 4.63 -5.12 -4.26
N ASN A 94 5.05 -3.86 -4.41
CA ASN A 94 4.25 -2.68 -4.10
C ASN A 94 3.28 -2.28 -5.23
N PHE A 95 3.63 -2.55 -6.49
CA PHE A 95 2.81 -2.25 -7.68
C PHE A 95 2.17 -3.52 -8.25
N GLN A 96 1.91 -4.52 -7.39
CA GLN A 96 1.53 -5.87 -7.84
C GLN A 96 0.24 -5.85 -8.67
N ASN A 97 -0.74 -5.02 -8.30
CA ASN A 97 -2.01 -4.92 -9.03
C ASN A 97 -1.84 -4.29 -10.41
N GLU A 98 -1.09 -3.18 -10.47
CA GLU A 98 -0.74 -2.47 -11.70
C GLU A 98 0.07 -3.38 -12.63
N THR A 99 1.04 -4.12 -12.07
CA THR A 99 1.91 -5.05 -12.80
C THR A 99 1.11 -6.24 -13.33
N LYS A 100 0.21 -6.83 -12.52
CA LYS A 100 -0.70 -7.89 -12.96
C LYS A 100 -1.59 -7.42 -14.11
N MET A 101 -2.12 -6.20 -14.05
CA MET A 101 -2.95 -5.69 -15.13
C MET A 101 -2.15 -5.33 -16.39
N GLY A 102 -0.96 -4.76 -16.24
CA GLY A 102 -0.02 -4.58 -17.35
C GLY A 102 0.32 -5.93 -18.02
N LEU A 103 0.52 -6.98 -17.22
CA LEU A 103 0.76 -8.34 -17.67
C LEU A 103 -0.48 -9.00 -18.30
N ARG A 104 -1.72 -8.70 -17.86
CA ARG A 104 -2.95 -9.28 -18.45
C ARG A 104 -3.12 -8.97 -19.94
N ARG A 105 -2.34 -8.05 -20.51
CA ARG A 105 -2.15 -7.88 -21.97
C ARG A 105 -1.40 -9.05 -22.63
N SER A 106 -0.83 -9.99 -21.87
CA SER A 106 0.05 -11.06 -22.37
C SER A 106 -0.37 -12.51 -22.07
N LYS A 107 -1.42 -12.79 -21.25
CA LYS A 107 -2.20 -14.05 -21.23
C LYS A 107 -3.22 -14.12 -20.07
N GLU A 108 -4.35 -14.74 -20.40
CA GLU A 108 -5.47 -15.33 -19.61
C GLU A 108 -6.10 -14.57 -18.42
N LYS A 109 -7.44 -14.63 -18.42
CA LYS A 109 -8.33 -14.15 -17.36
C LYS A 109 -8.12 -14.98 -16.09
N GLU A 110 -7.78 -14.34 -14.99
CA GLU A 110 -7.87 -14.95 -13.67
C GLU A 110 -9.34 -15.11 -13.27
N ASN A 111 -9.71 -16.34 -12.92
CA ASN A 111 -10.96 -16.68 -12.24
C ASN A 111 -10.84 -16.39 -10.74
N GLY A 112 -11.90 -15.86 -10.15
CA GLY A 112 -12.27 -16.16 -8.77
C GLY A 112 -12.05 -15.04 -7.75
N SER A 113 -13.16 -14.67 -7.12
CA SER A 113 -13.33 -13.72 -6.02
C SER A 113 -12.57 -14.11 -4.76
N ILE A 114 -11.32 -13.68 -4.62
CA ILE A 114 -10.71 -13.54 -3.30
C ILE A 114 -10.69 -12.05 -3.01
N GLY A 115 -11.43 -11.65 -1.99
CA GLY A 115 -11.55 -10.26 -1.61
C GLY A 115 -12.07 -10.15 -0.20
N CYS A 116 -11.53 -9.18 0.52
CA CYS A 116 -11.92 -8.85 1.87
C CYS A 116 -13.39 -8.42 1.93
N SER A 117 -13.99 -8.54 3.10
CA SER A 117 -15.29 -7.96 3.46
C SER A 117 -15.12 -6.99 4.63
N THR A 118 -15.80 -5.85 4.56
CA THR A 118 -15.83 -4.88 5.66
C THR A 118 -17.28 -4.57 6.04
N VAL A 119 -17.56 -4.52 7.34
CA VAL A 119 -18.86 -4.10 7.89
C VAL A 119 -18.64 -2.88 8.79
N LEU A 120 -19.37 -1.81 8.50
CA LEU A 120 -19.39 -0.57 9.27
C LEU A 120 -20.62 -0.54 10.18
N LEU A 121 -20.40 -0.57 11.48
CA LEU A 121 -21.45 -0.49 12.49
C LEU A 121 -21.45 0.90 13.11
N ASN A 122 -22.45 1.72 12.75
CA ASN A 122 -22.64 3.07 13.27
C ASN A 122 -23.98 3.17 14.02
N ARG A 123 -23.96 2.91 15.33
CA ARG A 123 -25.09 2.97 16.26
C ARG A 123 -24.69 3.79 17.49
N ASP A 124 -25.66 4.26 18.27
CA ASP A 124 -25.39 5.08 19.47
C ASP A 124 -24.38 4.42 20.44
N ASN A 125 -24.54 3.11 20.67
CA ASN A 125 -23.72 2.32 21.59
C ASN A 125 -22.63 1.48 20.90
N GLU A 126 -22.52 1.51 19.56
CA GLU A 126 -21.63 0.64 18.80
C GLU A 126 -21.08 1.40 17.59
N TYR A 127 -19.76 1.61 17.58
CA TYR A 127 -19.06 2.38 16.54
C TYR A 127 -17.79 1.62 16.16
N SER A 128 -17.92 0.71 15.19
CA SER A 128 -16.93 -0.33 14.91
C SER A 128 -16.75 -0.57 13.42
N ILE A 129 -15.51 -0.87 13.03
CA ILE A 129 -15.14 -1.38 11.72
C ILE A 129 -14.75 -2.84 11.89
N LEU A 130 -15.47 -3.74 11.25
CA LEU A 130 -15.20 -5.18 11.27
C LEU A 130 -14.67 -5.58 9.89
N HIS A 131 -13.53 -6.27 9.84
CA HIS A 131 -12.87 -6.60 8.58
C HIS A 131 -12.23 -7.98 8.66
N ASN A 132 -12.46 -8.81 7.64
CA ASN A 132 -11.63 -9.99 7.39
C ASN A 132 -10.65 -9.68 6.26
N GLU A 133 -9.44 -10.21 6.38
CA GLU A 133 -8.39 -10.02 5.39
C GLU A 133 -8.19 -11.33 4.61
N ASP A 134 -8.69 -11.37 3.38
CA ASP A 134 -8.62 -12.54 2.51
C ASP A 134 -7.61 -12.27 1.38
N ALA A 135 -6.52 -13.04 1.36
CA ALA A 135 -5.46 -12.89 0.38
C ALA A 135 -4.92 -14.26 -0.08
N SER A 136 -3.90 -14.25 -0.95
CA SER A 136 -3.19 -15.47 -1.35
C SER A 136 -2.68 -16.23 -0.12
N SER A 137 -2.78 -17.56 -0.13
CA SER A 137 -2.26 -18.41 0.95
C SER A 137 -0.76 -18.22 1.20
N SER A 138 -0.02 -17.74 0.20
CA SER A 138 1.38 -17.32 0.32
C SER A 138 1.62 -16.22 1.35
N LEU A 139 0.59 -15.46 1.73
CA LEU A 139 0.66 -14.37 2.72
C LEU A 139 0.37 -14.83 4.16
N PHE A 140 -0.26 -15.99 4.35
CA PHE A 140 -0.82 -16.44 5.63
C PHE A 140 0.19 -16.37 6.80
N ASN A 141 1.40 -16.91 6.60
CA ASN A 141 2.43 -17.01 7.66
C ASN A 141 3.58 -16.01 7.51
N VAL A 142 3.49 -15.05 6.59
CA VAL A 142 4.58 -14.10 6.31
C VAL A 142 4.24 -12.65 6.65
N ALA A 143 2.96 -12.34 6.88
CA ALA A 143 2.56 -11.02 7.32
C ALA A 143 3.12 -10.66 8.72
N TYR A 144 3.10 -9.37 9.02
CA TYR A 144 3.57 -8.80 10.28
C TYR A 144 2.86 -7.48 10.58
N LEU A 145 2.89 -7.07 11.84
CA LEU A 145 2.47 -5.74 12.29
C LEU A 145 3.69 -4.84 12.43
N ILE A 146 3.51 -3.57 12.13
CA ILE A 146 4.47 -2.53 12.50
C ILE A 146 3.81 -1.44 13.32
N VAL A 147 4.54 -0.90 14.29
CA VAL A 147 4.25 0.40 14.91
C VAL A 147 5.41 1.32 14.55
N ALA A 148 5.14 2.29 13.69
CA ALA A 148 6.15 3.22 13.19
C ALA A 148 5.96 4.62 13.76
N THR A 149 7.06 5.29 14.07
CA THR A 149 7.13 6.72 14.30
C THR A 149 8.04 7.33 13.24
N ILE A 150 7.48 8.11 12.33
CA ILE A 150 8.20 8.74 11.22
C ILE A 150 8.65 10.12 11.68
N ASN A 151 9.94 10.40 11.55
CA ASN A 151 10.51 11.72 11.83
C ASN A 151 10.37 12.64 10.61
N GLU A 152 10.10 13.91 10.87
CA GLU A 152 10.05 14.95 9.82
C GLU A 152 11.40 15.05 9.10
N GLN A 153 11.34 15.11 7.77
CA GLN A 153 12.54 15.26 6.93
C GLN A 153 12.24 16.19 5.75
N THR A 154 13.09 17.20 5.56
CA THR A 154 13.00 18.14 4.45
C THR A 154 13.84 17.68 3.26
N TYR A 155 13.22 17.68 2.08
CA TYR A 155 13.84 17.42 0.79
C TYR A 155 14.18 18.76 0.15
N ALA A 156 15.38 19.27 0.44
CA ALA A 156 15.83 20.63 0.09
C ALA A 156 15.70 20.95 -1.41
N ASP A 157 15.95 19.97 -2.29
CA ASP A 157 15.93 20.18 -3.74
C ASP A 157 14.51 20.38 -4.31
N GLN A 158 13.47 20.04 -3.55
CA GLN A 158 12.09 19.98 -4.05
C GLN A 158 11.09 20.72 -3.16
N ASN A 159 11.56 21.41 -2.11
CA ASN A 159 10.73 22.09 -1.12
C ASN A 159 9.64 21.21 -0.50
N PHE A 160 9.87 19.90 -0.41
CA PHE A 160 8.97 18.98 0.28
C PHE A 160 9.42 18.77 1.72
N THR A 161 8.46 18.61 2.63
CA THR A 161 8.72 18.14 3.99
C THR A 161 7.81 16.96 4.26
N CYS A 162 8.43 15.81 4.55
CA CYS A 162 7.71 14.63 4.98
C CYS A 162 7.09 14.90 6.35
N PRO A 163 5.79 14.62 6.56
CA PRO A 163 5.14 14.89 7.83
C PRO A 163 5.65 13.95 8.93
N LYS A 164 5.57 14.39 10.18
CA LYS A 164 5.70 13.49 11.33
C LYS A 164 4.47 12.58 11.40
N GLU A 165 4.70 11.27 11.45
CA GLU A 165 3.62 10.28 11.50
C GLU A 165 3.82 9.33 12.67
N LYS A 166 2.72 8.78 13.18
CA LYS A 166 2.78 7.63 14.07
C LYS A 166 1.57 6.75 13.87
N PHE A 167 1.79 5.47 13.62
CA PHE A 167 0.73 4.55 13.24
C PHE A 167 1.07 3.09 13.55
N ILE A 168 0.04 2.26 13.51
CA ILE A 168 0.11 0.80 13.46
C ILE A 168 -0.47 0.30 12.14
N SER A 169 0.16 -0.71 11.54
CA SER A 169 -0.29 -1.27 10.25
C SER A 169 -0.03 -2.76 10.15
N TYR A 170 -1.01 -3.51 9.63
CA TYR A 170 -0.79 -4.86 9.15
C TYR A 170 -0.18 -4.82 7.75
N CYS A 171 0.95 -5.48 7.59
CA CYS A 171 1.76 -5.42 6.38
C CYS A 171 1.85 -6.78 5.71
N TYR A 172 1.65 -6.79 4.41
CA TYR A 172 2.08 -7.90 3.58
C TYR A 172 3.61 -7.85 3.44
N ALA A 173 4.27 -9.00 3.46
CA ALA A 173 5.72 -9.03 3.48
C ALA A 173 6.34 -8.35 2.25
N GLY A 174 7.11 -7.29 2.46
CA GLY A 174 7.83 -6.56 1.41
C GLY A 174 7.03 -5.44 0.73
N THR A 175 5.79 -5.20 1.15
CA THR A 175 5.07 -3.96 0.78
C THR A 175 5.25 -2.91 1.86
N ILE A 176 5.21 -1.63 1.48
CA ILE A 176 5.10 -0.54 2.43
C ILE A 176 3.76 -0.63 3.20
N PRO A 177 3.66 -0.01 4.38
CA PRO A 177 2.47 -0.07 5.23
C PRO A 177 1.20 0.49 4.59
N GLY A 178 0.05 0.02 5.05
CA GLY A 178 -1.26 0.60 4.73
C GLY A 178 -2.13 -0.19 3.76
N ASN A 179 -1.77 -1.41 3.31
CA ASN A 179 -2.59 -2.15 2.33
C ASN A 179 -3.82 -2.89 2.91
N ALA A 180 -3.77 -3.26 4.19
CA ALA A 180 -4.79 -4.08 4.85
C ALA A 180 -5.62 -3.21 5.81
N PHE A 181 -5.48 -3.42 7.12
CA PHE A 181 -6.00 -2.55 8.16
C PHE A 181 -4.88 -1.75 8.83
N SER A 182 -5.19 -0.53 9.26
CA SER A 182 -4.24 0.35 9.95
C SER A 182 -4.95 1.39 10.82
N ALA A 183 -4.21 1.97 11.76
CA ALA A 183 -4.67 3.09 12.56
C ALA A 183 -3.53 4.06 12.86
N ASN A 184 -3.82 5.36 12.95
CA ASN A 184 -2.84 6.39 13.28
C ASN A 184 -3.15 7.15 14.58
N VAL A 185 -2.20 7.96 15.04
CA VAL A 185 -2.34 8.76 16.28
C VAL A 185 -3.43 9.83 16.23
N HIS A 186 -3.90 10.20 15.05
CA HIS A 186 -5.00 11.15 14.89
C HIS A 186 -6.37 10.51 15.11
N GLY A 187 -6.40 9.19 15.35
CA GLY A 187 -7.63 8.43 15.59
C GLY A 187 -8.31 8.00 14.30
N LEU A 188 -7.65 8.11 13.15
CA LEU A 188 -8.10 7.46 11.92
C LEU A 188 -7.81 5.96 12.06
N VAL A 189 -8.84 5.15 11.87
CA VAL A 189 -8.75 3.70 11.65
C VAL A 189 -9.31 3.43 10.27
N PHE A 190 -8.60 2.64 9.46
CA PHE A 190 -9.08 2.27 8.14
C PHE A 190 -8.79 0.83 7.78
N THR A 191 -9.61 0.31 6.85
CA THR A 191 -9.43 -0.99 6.21
C THR A 191 -9.62 -0.83 4.71
N LEU A 192 -8.92 -1.65 3.94
CA LEU A 192 -8.97 -1.61 2.48
C LEU A 192 -9.51 -2.90 1.91
N ASN A 193 -10.29 -2.75 0.85
CA ASN A 193 -10.74 -3.87 0.03
C ASN A 193 -10.20 -3.68 -1.39
N GLY A 194 -9.87 -4.78 -2.05
CA GLY A 194 -9.51 -4.77 -3.46
C GLY A 194 -10.69 -4.33 -4.32
N LEU A 195 -10.46 -3.35 -5.19
CA LEU A 195 -11.37 -2.99 -6.28
C LEU A 195 -10.59 -3.20 -7.58
N TYR A 196 -11.16 -3.95 -8.52
CA TYR A 196 -10.43 -4.42 -9.71
C TYR A 196 -10.99 -3.73 -10.96
N PRO A 197 -10.60 -2.48 -11.25
CA PRO A 197 -11.00 -1.81 -12.48
C PRO A 197 -10.48 -2.58 -13.69
N ASN A 198 -11.18 -2.43 -14.81
CA ASN A 198 -10.79 -3.05 -16.08
C ASN A 198 -9.70 -2.27 -16.83
N TYR A 199 -9.18 -1.17 -16.26
CA TYR A 199 -8.16 -0.37 -16.93
C TYR A 199 -7.20 0.32 -15.96
N LEU A 200 -6.00 0.63 -16.46
CA LEU A 200 -4.91 1.28 -15.73
C LEU A 200 -4.80 2.72 -16.18
N THR A 201 -4.50 3.63 -15.26
CA THR A 201 -3.98 4.96 -15.63
C THR A 201 -2.48 5.02 -15.41
N ARG A 202 -1.76 5.39 -16.46
CA ARG A 202 -0.30 5.59 -16.44
C ARG A 202 0.07 6.91 -15.78
N SER A 203 1.30 7.01 -15.28
CA SER A 203 1.86 8.25 -14.72
C SER A 203 1.05 8.87 -13.57
N LYS A 204 0.21 8.08 -12.89
CA LYS A 204 -0.48 8.45 -11.65
C LYS A 204 0.07 7.62 -10.50
N LEU A 205 -0.27 7.99 -9.26
CA LEU A 205 0.24 7.28 -8.09
C LEU A 205 -0.30 5.84 -8.07
N PRO A 206 0.56 4.82 -7.89
CA PRO A 206 0.11 3.46 -7.64
C PRO A 206 -0.80 3.39 -6.41
N ARG A 207 -1.74 2.44 -6.41
CA ARG A 207 -2.69 2.23 -5.32
C ARG A 207 -1.97 2.12 -3.98
N GLN A 208 -0.87 1.38 -3.92
CA GLN A 208 -0.15 1.14 -2.67
C GLN A 208 0.41 2.44 -2.07
N ILE A 209 0.75 3.41 -2.90
CA ILE A 209 1.21 4.73 -2.46
C ILE A 209 0.03 5.52 -1.90
N MET A 210 -1.10 5.53 -2.59
CA MET A 210 -2.34 6.15 -2.09
C MET A 210 -2.75 5.57 -0.73
N ASN A 211 -2.69 4.25 -0.59
CA ASN A 211 -2.95 3.56 0.67
C ASN A 211 -2.02 4.01 1.80
N ARG A 212 -0.71 4.13 1.51
CA ARG A 212 0.29 4.57 2.48
C ARG A 212 0.08 6.01 2.94
N VAL A 213 -0.40 6.89 2.07
CA VAL A 213 -0.73 8.30 2.39
C VAL A 213 -1.86 8.39 3.43
N LEU A 214 -2.81 7.43 3.44
CA LEU A 214 -3.91 7.43 4.40
C LEU A 214 -3.41 7.42 5.86
N LEU A 215 -2.24 6.84 6.13
CA LEU A 215 -1.67 6.81 7.48
C LEU A 215 -1.27 8.18 8.01
N SER A 216 -1.08 9.18 7.13
CA SER A 216 -0.74 10.57 7.46
C SER A 216 -1.97 11.45 7.69
N ILE A 217 -3.18 10.96 7.38
CA ILE A 217 -4.42 11.76 7.40
C ILE A 217 -4.90 12.02 8.83
N SER A 218 -5.17 13.28 9.15
CA SER A 218 -5.57 13.71 10.50
C SER A 218 -7.06 14.06 10.60
N THR A 219 -7.70 14.40 9.49
CA THR A 219 -9.12 14.81 9.46
C THR A 219 -9.90 14.22 8.29
N VAL A 220 -11.23 14.23 8.41
CA VAL A 220 -12.16 13.86 7.31
C VAL A 220 -11.98 14.80 6.12
N ASP A 221 -11.80 16.10 6.35
CA ASP A 221 -11.61 17.08 5.27
C ASP A 221 -10.32 16.82 4.49
N GLU A 222 -9.23 16.45 5.17
CA GLU A 222 -7.97 16.02 4.52
C GLU A 222 -8.17 14.74 3.71
N LEU A 223 -8.94 13.77 4.23
CA LEU A 223 -9.27 12.55 3.50
C LEU A 223 -10.06 12.86 2.22
N ASP A 224 -11.13 13.64 2.34
CA ASP A 224 -11.98 14.04 1.21
C ASP A 224 -11.17 14.81 0.17
N HIS A 225 -10.29 15.70 0.61
CA HIS A 225 -9.39 16.43 -0.29
C HIS A 225 -8.42 15.49 -1.01
N LEU A 226 -7.75 14.57 -0.29
CA LEU A 226 -6.85 13.59 -0.89
C LEU A 226 -7.57 12.76 -1.95
N LEU A 227 -8.69 12.14 -1.59
CA LEU A 227 -9.38 11.19 -2.46
C LEU A 227 -10.06 11.85 -3.68
N SER A 228 -10.42 13.12 -3.57
CA SER A 228 -11.04 13.88 -4.68
C SER A 228 -10.02 14.54 -5.62
N SER A 229 -8.85 14.93 -5.11
CA SER A 229 -7.85 15.69 -5.87
C SER A 229 -6.72 14.85 -6.45
N GLN A 230 -6.35 13.74 -5.79
CA GLN A 230 -5.18 12.96 -6.15
C GLN A 230 -5.57 11.74 -7.01
N PRO A 231 -5.22 11.72 -8.30
CA PRO A 231 -5.50 10.57 -9.16
C PRO A 231 -4.65 9.35 -8.79
N THR A 232 -5.30 8.18 -8.78
CA THR A 232 -4.68 6.86 -8.61
C THR A 232 -4.52 6.14 -9.94
N ALA A 233 -3.52 5.27 -10.04
CA ALA A 233 -3.28 4.40 -11.19
C ALA A 233 -4.23 3.20 -11.22
N PHE A 234 -4.69 2.75 -10.05
CA PHE A 234 -5.51 1.54 -9.87
C PHE A 234 -6.56 1.72 -8.76
N GLY A 235 -7.58 0.86 -8.75
CA GLY A 235 -8.74 1.00 -7.88
C GLY A 235 -8.59 0.34 -6.50
N PHE A 236 -9.28 0.90 -5.52
CA PHE A 236 -9.44 0.33 -4.17
C PHE A 236 -10.70 0.87 -3.50
N SER A 237 -11.18 0.15 -2.49
CA SER A 237 -12.22 0.66 -1.59
C SER A 237 -11.61 0.88 -0.21
N VAL A 238 -11.81 2.07 0.36
CA VAL A 238 -11.33 2.43 1.70
C VAL A 238 -12.50 2.68 2.64
N ASN A 239 -12.47 2.00 3.78
CA ASN A 239 -13.42 2.13 4.86
C ASN A 239 -12.71 2.84 6.02
N VAL A 240 -13.30 3.91 6.55
CA VAL A 240 -12.65 4.75 7.57
C VAL A 240 -13.55 5.06 8.75
N GLY A 241 -12.94 5.34 9.89
CA GLY A 241 -13.58 5.92 11.06
C GLY A 241 -12.61 6.82 11.82
N PHE A 242 -13.11 7.97 12.31
CA PHE A 242 -12.34 8.93 13.09
C PHE A 242 -12.78 8.92 14.55
N TYR A 243 -11.97 8.32 15.42
CA TYR A 243 -12.32 8.01 16.81
C TYR A 243 -11.98 9.13 17.81
N HIS A 244 -11.14 10.10 17.44
CA HIS A 244 -10.81 11.25 18.28
C HIS A 244 -11.71 12.48 18.02
N GLN A 245 -12.48 12.48 16.92
CA GLN A 245 -13.32 13.61 16.55
C GLN A 245 -14.66 13.57 17.29
N LYS A 246 -14.78 14.37 18.36
CA LYS A 246 -15.96 14.39 19.24
C LYS A 246 -17.26 14.88 18.57
N ARG A 247 -17.17 15.59 17.44
CA ARG A 247 -18.32 16.28 16.81
C ARG A 247 -18.93 15.56 15.60
N GLN A 248 -18.24 14.58 15.02
CA GLN A 248 -18.73 13.80 13.87
C GLN A 248 -18.30 12.35 14.02
N ARG A 249 -19.20 11.51 14.55
CA ARG A 249 -19.07 10.05 14.43
C ARG A 249 -19.46 9.67 13.01
N CYS A 250 -18.50 9.63 12.10
CA CYS A 250 -18.71 9.17 10.73
C CYS A 250 -17.89 7.90 10.50
N LEU A 251 -18.58 6.82 10.10
CA LEU A 251 -17.94 5.71 9.39
C LEU A 251 -18.24 5.91 7.92
N LEU A 252 -17.22 5.94 7.08
CA LEU A 252 -17.35 6.28 5.66
C LEU A 252 -16.71 5.19 4.82
N ASN A 253 -17.28 4.97 3.63
CA ASN A 253 -16.68 4.15 2.59
C ASN A 253 -16.48 5.01 1.34
N TYR A 254 -15.31 4.87 0.72
CA TYR A 254 -14.99 5.48 -0.56
C TYR A 254 -14.52 4.40 -1.53
N GLU A 255 -15.12 4.35 -2.70
CA GLU A 255 -14.58 3.58 -3.84
C GLU A 255 -13.78 4.50 -4.74
N VAL A 256 -12.48 4.26 -4.82
CA VAL A 256 -11.53 5.05 -5.58
C VAL A 256 -11.16 4.27 -6.82
N GLY A 257 -11.35 4.90 -7.99
CA GLY A 257 -11.01 4.32 -9.28
C GLY A 257 -9.96 5.14 -10.02
N PRO A 258 -9.25 4.54 -10.98
CA PRO A 258 -8.38 5.27 -11.87
C PRO A 258 -9.18 6.31 -12.66
N LYS A 259 -8.61 7.51 -12.86
CA LYS A 259 -9.24 8.54 -13.70
C LYS A 259 -8.94 8.22 -15.17
N LYS A 260 -9.98 8.13 -16.02
CA LYS A 260 -9.79 8.05 -17.48
C LYS A 260 -9.19 9.37 -17.98
N ASP A 261 -7.89 9.39 -18.25
CA ASP A 261 -7.26 10.50 -18.98
C ASP A 261 -7.32 10.18 -20.47
N LYS A 262 -8.07 11.00 -21.24
CA LYS A 262 -8.17 10.84 -22.71
C LYS A 262 -6.83 11.06 -23.42
N ASP A 263 -5.91 11.78 -22.79
CA ASP A 263 -4.67 12.25 -23.40
C ASP A 263 -3.41 11.45 -22.98
N LEU A 264 -3.48 10.62 -21.92
CA LEU A 264 -2.33 9.88 -21.37
C LEU A 264 -2.42 8.35 -21.50
N GLY A 265 -3.39 7.87 -22.28
CA GLY A 265 -3.55 6.45 -22.61
C GLY A 265 -4.01 5.60 -21.42
N THR A 266 -5.29 5.32 -21.35
CA THR A 266 -5.82 4.25 -20.49
C THR A 266 -5.46 2.89 -21.08
N LEU A 267 -4.92 1.99 -20.27
CA LEU A 267 -4.70 0.60 -20.69
C LEU A 267 -5.95 -0.19 -20.32
N GLU A 268 -6.79 -0.48 -21.32
CA GLU A 268 -7.93 -1.41 -21.20
C GLU A 268 -7.49 -2.87 -21.40
#